data_AF-A0A7L3M713-F1
#
_entry.id   AF-A0A7L3M713-F1
#
_cell.length_a   1.000
_cell.length_b   1.000
_cell.length_c   1.000
_cell.angle_alpha   90.00
_cell.angle_beta   90.00
_cell.angle_gamma   90.00
#
_symmetry.space_group_name_H-M   'P 1'
#
loop_
_entity.id
_entity.type
_entity.pdbx_description
1 polymer ?
#
loop_
_entity_poly.entity_id
_entity_poly.type
_entity_poly.pdbx_seq_one_letter_code
_entity_poly.pdbx_strand_id
1 'polypeptide(L)'
;VKAVYPCPSEPALSKNELVLTSESIMKKNEFLCCQDSFLQEIKKFIKGVSEKIKKTRDKYGINDNGTTEPRVLYQLDRITPTQLEKFLETCRDKYMRAQMEPGSAVGALCAQSIGEPGTQMTLKTFHFAGVASMNITLGVPRIKEIINASKAISTPIITAQLDKDDDPDFARLVKGRIEKTLLGEV
;
A
#
# COMPACT_ATOMS: atom_id res chain seq x y z
N VAL A 1 -17.03 16.02 -13.42
CA VAL A 1 -15.59 16.34 -13.24
C VAL A 1 -15.06 16.86 -14.57
N LYS A 2 -14.65 18.14 -14.66
CA LYS A 2 -14.04 18.70 -15.88
C LYS A 2 -12.53 18.48 -15.81
N ALA A 3 -11.90 18.06 -16.90
CA ALA A 3 -10.45 17.93 -16.96
C ALA A 3 -9.79 19.32 -16.83
N VAL A 4 -8.76 19.43 -16.00
CA VAL A 4 -8.00 20.67 -15.79
C VAL A 4 -7.29 21.11 -17.07
N TYR A 5 -6.82 20.13 -17.86
CA TYR A 5 -6.21 20.33 -19.17
C TYR A 5 -7.01 19.53 -20.22
N PRO A 6 -8.01 20.13 -20.89
CA PRO A 6 -8.88 19.39 -21.80
C PRO A 6 -8.20 19.01 -23.14
N CYS A 7 -7.16 19.75 -23.54
CA CYS A 7 -6.31 19.49 -24.72
C CYS A 7 -7.10 18.97 -25.95
N PRO A 8 -8.15 19.65 -26.44
CA PRO A 8 -9.07 19.10 -27.43
C PRO A 8 -8.47 18.89 -28.82
N SER A 9 -7.39 19.60 -29.15
CA SER A 9 -6.67 19.53 -30.43
C SER A 9 -5.63 18.42 -30.51
N GLU A 10 -5.29 17.78 -29.38
CA GLU A 10 -4.25 16.75 -29.33
C GLU A 10 -4.82 15.35 -29.62
N PRO A 11 -4.07 14.48 -30.33
CA PRO A 11 -4.46 13.09 -30.51
C PRO A 11 -4.40 12.30 -29.19
N ALA A 12 -5.24 11.28 -29.08
CA ALA A 12 -5.26 10.37 -27.95
C ALA A 12 -4.14 9.33 -28.06
N LEU A 13 -3.29 9.23 -27.04
CA LEU A 13 -2.16 8.30 -27.01
C LEU A 13 -2.63 6.83 -27.06
N SER A 14 -1.99 6.04 -27.92
CA SER A 14 -2.08 4.58 -27.89
C SER A 14 -1.33 3.98 -26.71
N LYS A 15 -1.50 2.68 -26.47
CA LYS A 15 -0.77 1.95 -25.42
C LYS A 15 0.74 2.16 -25.51
N ASN A 16 1.31 1.98 -26.71
CA ASN A 16 2.75 2.03 -26.91
C ASN A 16 3.27 3.46 -26.78
N GLU A 17 2.58 4.43 -27.37
CA GLU A 17 2.95 5.83 -27.28
C GLU A 17 2.87 6.34 -25.83
N LEU A 18 1.86 5.92 -25.06
CA LEU A 18 1.74 6.28 -23.65
C LEU A 18 2.95 5.81 -22.84
N VAL A 19 3.35 4.55 -23.01
CA VAL A 19 4.50 3.98 -22.29
C VAL A 19 5.79 4.70 -22.71
N LEU A 20 6.05 4.82 -24.01
CA LEU A 20 7.26 5.47 -24.52
C LEU A 20 7.35 6.95 -24.11
N THR A 21 6.23 7.68 -24.18
CA THR A 21 6.18 9.09 -23.77
C THR A 21 6.42 9.22 -22.27
N SER A 22 5.83 8.35 -21.45
CA SER A 22 6.08 8.35 -20.00
C SER A 22 7.55 8.06 -19.67
N GLU A 23 8.17 7.08 -20.33
CA GLU A 23 9.58 6.75 -20.10
C GLU A 23 10.52 7.87 -20.54
N SER A 24 10.19 8.55 -21.63
CA SER A 24 10.94 9.71 -22.12
C SER A 24 10.86 10.88 -21.11
N ILE A 25 9.66 11.20 -20.61
CA ILE A 25 9.46 12.27 -19.62
C ILE A 25 10.20 11.94 -18.31
N MET A 26 10.14 10.69 -17.85
CA MET A 26 10.79 10.25 -16.60
C MET A 26 12.32 10.20 -16.69
N LYS A 27 12.91 10.22 -17.90
CA LYS A 27 14.37 10.35 -18.09
C LYS A 27 14.87 11.80 -18.04
N LYS A 28 13.97 12.80 -18.02
CA LYS A 28 14.37 14.20 -17.89
C LYS A 28 15.07 14.42 -16.54
N ASN A 29 16.04 15.35 -16.51
CA ASN A 29 16.84 15.67 -15.32
C ASN A 29 16.00 16.01 -14.08
N GLU A 30 14.80 16.52 -14.28
CA GLU A 30 13.85 16.84 -13.23
C GLU A 30 13.46 15.63 -12.37
N PHE A 31 13.42 14.43 -12.94
CA PHE A 31 13.02 13.21 -12.22
C PHE A 31 14.20 12.47 -11.56
N LEU A 32 15.45 12.92 -11.76
CA LEU A 32 16.64 12.33 -11.12
C LEU A 32 16.63 12.45 -9.59
N CYS A 33 15.88 13.41 -9.04
CA CYS A 33 15.75 13.58 -7.59
C CYS A 33 14.76 12.60 -6.94
N CYS A 34 14.02 11.83 -7.72
CA CYS A 34 13.05 10.85 -7.23
C CYS A 34 13.73 9.51 -6.94
N GLN A 35 13.25 8.78 -5.92
CA GLN A 35 13.72 7.42 -5.67
C GLN A 35 13.19 6.43 -6.70
N ASP A 36 13.98 5.39 -6.98
CA ASP A 36 13.62 4.35 -7.94
C ASP A 36 12.31 3.65 -7.61
N SER A 37 12.00 3.43 -6.33
CA SER A 37 10.73 2.84 -5.88
C SER A 37 9.51 3.61 -6.40
N PHE A 38 9.54 4.94 -6.26
CA PHE A 38 8.48 5.82 -6.76
C PHE A 38 8.37 5.79 -8.29
N LEU A 39 9.50 5.79 -9.00
CA LEU A 39 9.50 5.68 -10.45
C LEU A 39 8.93 4.34 -10.93
N GLN A 40 9.19 3.24 -10.21
CA GLN A 40 8.59 1.93 -10.50
C GLN A 40 7.08 1.90 -10.25
N GLU A 41 6.59 2.57 -9.21
CA GLU A 41 5.15 2.69 -8.95
C GLU A 41 4.44 3.48 -10.05
N ILE A 42 5.01 4.60 -10.50
CA ILE A 42 4.48 5.35 -11.65
C ILE A 42 4.44 4.46 -12.90
N LYS A 43 5.53 3.75 -13.21
CA LYS A 43 5.55 2.82 -14.36
C LYS A 43 4.48 1.74 -14.25
N LYS A 44 4.29 1.16 -13.06
CA LYS A 44 3.24 0.17 -12.79
C LYS A 44 1.85 0.77 -13.01
N PHE A 45 1.62 2.00 -12.56
CA PHE A 45 0.36 2.72 -12.76
C PHE A 45 0.11 2.98 -14.25
N ILE A 46 1.08 3.55 -14.97
CA ILE A 46 0.97 3.84 -16.41
C ILE A 46 0.74 2.55 -17.20
N LYS A 47 1.40 1.44 -16.84
CA LYS A 47 1.12 0.12 -17.44
C LYS A 47 -0.32 -0.33 -17.19
N GLY A 48 -0.86 -0.15 -15.99
CA GLY A 48 -2.25 -0.45 -15.70
C GLY A 48 -3.24 0.37 -16.54
N VAL A 49 -2.93 1.64 -16.77
CA VAL A 49 -3.72 2.54 -17.64
C VAL A 49 -3.59 2.15 -19.10
N SER A 50 -2.38 1.81 -19.57
CA SER A 50 -2.14 1.44 -20.96
C SER A 50 -2.84 0.13 -21.36
N GLU A 51 -2.96 -0.83 -20.43
CA GLU A 51 -3.76 -2.04 -20.65
C GLU A 51 -5.27 -1.75 -20.71
N LYS A 52 -5.77 -0.76 -19.97
CA LYS A 52 -7.19 -0.34 -20.08
C LYS A 52 -7.48 0.24 -21.46
N ILE A 53 -6.63 1.16 -21.93
CA ILE A 53 -6.75 1.75 -23.27
C ILE A 53 -6.73 0.66 -24.33
N LYS A 54 -5.81 -0.31 -24.23
CA LYS A 54 -5.75 -1.44 -25.17
C LYS A 54 -7.05 -2.25 -25.17
N LYS A 55 -7.55 -2.65 -24.00
CA LYS A 55 -8.80 -3.43 -23.89
C LYS A 55 -9.99 -2.69 -24.52
N THR A 56 -10.07 -1.37 -24.32
CA THR A 56 -11.12 -0.55 -24.92
C THR A 56 -10.96 -0.47 -26.44
N ARG A 57 -9.74 -0.21 -26.94
CA ARG A 57 -9.47 -0.16 -28.39
C ARG A 57 -9.74 -1.51 -29.07
N ASP A 58 -9.31 -2.62 -28.47
CA ASP A 58 -9.56 -3.98 -28.98
C ASP A 58 -11.06 -4.30 -29.02
N LYS A 59 -11.81 -3.89 -27.99
CA LYS A 59 -13.26 -4.13 -27.89
C LYS A 59 -14.07 -3.37 -28.95
N TYR A 60 -13.64 -2.17 -29.31
CA TYR A 60 -14.35 -1.29 -30.25
C TYR A 60 -13.68 -1.23 -31.64
N GLY A 61 -12.61 -1.99 -31.89
CA GLY A 61 -11.89 -2.00 -33.16
C GLY A 61 -11.24 -0.65 -33.53
N ILE A 62 -10.75 0.09 -32.54
CA ILE A 62 -10.16 1.42 -32.73
C ILE A 62 -8.70 1.28 -33.17
N ASN A 63 -8.35 1.83 -34.33
CA ASN A 63 -6.96 1.83 -34.81
C ASN A 63 -6.14 2.94 -34.11
N ASP A 64 -4.84 2.70 -33.97
CA ASP A 64 -3.93 3.67 -33.34
C ASP A 64 -3.59 4.88 -34.23
N ASN A 65 -3.81 4.77 -35.55
CA ASN A 65 -3.49 5.78 -36.55
C ASN A 65 -4.51 6.93 -36.66
N GLY A 66 -5.56 6.95 -35.83
CA GLY A 66 -6.50 8.07 -35.76
C GLY A 66 -7.55 8.11 -36.89
N THR A 67 -7.64 7.08 -37.72
CA THR A 67 -8.52 7.09 -38.92
C THR A 67 -9.87 6.42 -38.73
N THR A 68 -10.13 5.77 -37.59
CA THR A 68 -11.42 5.08 -37.37
C THR A 68 -12.58 6.04 -37.16
N GLU A 69 -13.67 5.81 -37.88
CA GLU A 69 -14.95 6.46 -37.65
C GLU A 69 -15.87 5.55 -36.81
N PRO A 70 -16.67 6.10 -35.87
CA PRO A 70 -16.82 7.52 -35.54
C PRO A 70 -15.72 8.04 -34.58
N ARG A 71 -15.31 9.31 -34.77
CA ARG A 71 -14.25 9.96 -33.96
C ARG A 71 -14.52 10.02 -32.45
N VAL A 72 -15.79 9.86 -32.04
CA VAL A 72 -16.20 9.83 -30.62
C VAL A 72 -15.54 8.66 -29.87
N LEU A 73 -15.19 7.57 -30.58
CA LEU A 73 -14.52 6.42 -29.96
C LEU A 73 -13.16 6.77 -29.32
N TYR A 74 -12.43 7.76 -29.87
CA TYR A 74 -11.16 8.24 -29.29
C TYR A 74 -11.34 9.04 -27.99
N GLN A 75 -12.58 9.33 -27.58
CA GLN A 75 -12.86 9.94 -26.28
C GLN A 75 -12.92 8.91 -25.16
N LEU A 76 -13.05 7.62 -25.49
CA LEU A 76 -13.01 6.53 -24.52
C LEU A 76 -11.57 6.34 -24.02
N ASP A 77 -11.39 6.38 -22.70
CA ASP A 77 -10.08 6.28 -22.03
C ASP A 77 -9.02 7.24 -22.62
N ARG A 78 -9.46 8.44 -23.03
CA ARG A 78 -8.61 9.43 -23.70
C ARG A 78 -7.54 9.98 -22.75
N ILE A 79 -6.29 9.91 -23.20
CA ILE A 79 -5.13 10.55 -22.57
C ILE A 79 -4.32 11.23 -23.65
N THR A 80 -3.93 12.49 -23.43
CA THR A 80 -3.07 13.24 -24.35
C THR A 80 -1.64 13.39 -23.81
N PRO A 81 -0.65 13.69 -24.66
CA PRO A 81 0.74 13.90 -24.23
C PRO A 81 0.86 15.00 -23.16
N THR A 82 0.20 16.14 -23.36
CA THR A 82 0.24 17.26 -22.41
C THR A 82 -0.37 16.90 -21.06
N GLN A 83 -1.45 16.11 -21.05
CA GLN A 83 -2.06 15.62 -19.82
C GLN A 83 -1.12 14.67 -19.05
N LEU A 84 -0.43 13.79 -19.77
CA LEU A 84 0.55 12.87 -19.18
C LEU A 84 1.72 13.65 -18.58
N GLU A 85 2.25 14.63 -19.30
CA GLU A 85 3.34 15.49 -18.80
C GLU A 85 2.93 16.23 -17.53
N LYS A 86 1.77 16.90 -17.54
CA LYS A 86 1.26 17.61 -16.36
C LYS A 86 0.97 16.67 -15.19
N PHE A 87 0.49 15.46 -15.46
CA PHE A 87 0.30 14.44 -14.44
C PHE A 87 1.63 14.06 -13.78
N LEU A 88 2.65 13.74 -14.57
CA LEU A 88 3.97 13.34 -14.07
C LEU A 88 4.66 14.48 -13.30
N GLU A 89 4.59 15.71 -13.81
CA GLU A 89 5.07 16.91 -13.10
C GLU A 89 4.37 17.09 -11.75
N THR A 90 3.05 16.94 -11.71
CA THR A 90 2.27 17.05 -10.46
C THR A 90 2.63 15.95 -9.47
N CYS A 91 2.81 14.72 -9.95
CA CYS A 91 3.24 13.59 -9.11
C CYS A 91 4.62 13.85 -8.50
N ARG A 92 5.58 14.32 -9.31
CA ARG A 92 6.92 14.69 -8.86
C ARG A 92 6.87 15.79 -7.81
N ASP A 93 6.16 16.88 -8.08
CA ASP A 93 6.05 18.02 -7.17
C ASP A 93 5.45 17.60 -5.81
N LYS A 94 4.36 16.83 -5.84
CA LYS A 94 3.76 16.28 -4.62
C LYS A 94 4.70 15.35 -3.86
N TYR A 95 5.47 14.52 -4.57
CA TYR A 95 6.44 13.62 -3.96
C TYR A 95 7.55 14.39 -3.24
N MET A 96 8.12 15.40 -3.89
CA MET A 96 9.18 16.22 -3.28
C MET A 96 8.68 17.00 -2.08
N ARG A 97 7.45 17.55 -2.14
CA ARG A 97 6.83 18.26 -1.01
C ARG A 97 6.40 17.36 0.14
N ALA A 98 6.25 16.06 -0.09
CA ALA A 98 5.90 15.10 0.95
C ALA A 98 7.13 14.60 1.74
N GLN A 99 8.35 15.00 1.37
CA GLN A 99 9.55 14.66 2.12
C GLN A 99 9.57 15.37 3.48
N MET A 100 10.09 14.68 4.50
CA MET A 100 10.27 15.29 5.82
C MET A 100 11.34 16.38 5.73
N GLU A 101 10.99 17.60 6.16
CA GLU A 101 11.91 18.73 6.11
C GLU A 101 13.06 18.53 7.12
N PRO A 102 14.32 18.82 6.74
CA PRO A 102 15.45 18.80 7.67
C PRO A 102 15.20 19.70 8.88
N GLY A 103 15.55 19.22 10.07
CA GLY A 103 15.33 19.96 11.31
C GLY A 103 13.93 19.80 11.93
N SER A 104 13.03 19.05 11.28
CA SER A 104 11.73 18.71 11.87
C SER A 104 11.89 17.95 13.18
N ALA A 105 11.13 18.33 14.21
CA ALA A 105 11.16 17.73 15.54
C ALA A 105 10.43 16.36 15.60
N VAL A 106 10.89 15.40 14.79
CA VAL A 106 10.25 14.09 14.59
C VAL A 106 10.09 13.29 15.89
N GLY A 107 10.98 13.47 16.86
CA GLY A 107 10.89 12.81 18.16
C GLY A 107 9.69 13.26 18.99
N ALA A 108 9.42 14.58 19.03
CA ALA A 108 8.29 15.13 19.75
C ALA A 108 6.96 14.73 19.07
N LEU A 109 6.91 14.81 17.73
CA LEU A 109 5.76 14.37 16.94
C LEU A 109 5.46 12.88 17.14
N CYS A 110 6.50 12.04 17.13
CA CYS A 110 6.37 10.60 17.39
C CYS A 110 5.84 10.32 18.79
N ALA A 111 6.38 11.00 19.82
CA ALA A 111 5.94 10.82 21.20
C ALA A 111 4.46 11.19 21.40
N GLN A 112 4.01 12.30 20.82
CA GLN A 112 2.60 12.71 20.87
C GLN A 112 1.69 11.75 20.10
N SER A 113 2.11 11.35 18.90
CA SER A 113 1.33 10.45 18.03
C SER A 113 1.07 9.07 18.65
N ILE A 114 1.96 8.61 19.53
CA ILE A 114 1.76 7.37 20.30
C ILE A 114 1.01 7.64 21.61
N GLY A 115 1.37 8.71 22.31
CA GLY A 115 0.85 9.03 23.64
C GLY A 115 -0.63 9.39 23.64
N GLU A 116 -1.08 10.24 22.71
CA GLU A 116 -2.46 10.74 22.67
C GLU A 116 -3.48 9.60 22.42
N PRO A 117 -3.32 8.72 21.41
CA PRO A 117 -4.21 7.57 21.24
C PRO A 117 -4.12 6.58 22.40
N GLY A 118 -2.95 6.45 23.05
CA GLY A 118 -2.76 5.57 24.20
C GLY A 118 -3.78 5.84 25.31
N THR A 119 -4.08 7.10 25.58
CA THR A 119 -5.09 7.50 26.58
C THR A 119 -6.51 7.06 26.21
N GLN A 120 -6.85 7.08 24.91
CA GLN A 120 -8.15 6.63 24.40
C GLN A 120 -8.32 5.10 24.48
N MET A 121 -7.21 4.35 24.50
CA MET A 121 -7.21 2.89 24.54
C MET A 121 -7.39 2.29 25.95
N THR A 122 -7.58 3.11 26.99
CA THR A 122 -7.55 2.66 28.39
C THR A 122 -8.72 1.74 28.79
N LEU A 123 -9.89 1.84 28.13
CA LEU A 123 -11.12 1.11 28.52
C LEU A 123 -11.63 0.07 27.49
N LYS A 124 -10.90 -0.17 26.39
CA LYS A 124 -11.24 -1.19 25.37
C LYS A 124 -10.27 -2.39 25.39
N THR A 125 -9.95 -2.93 26.56
CA THR A 125 -8.83 -3.89 26.71
C THR A 125 -9.23 -5.32 27.04
N PHE A 126 -10.53 -5.64 27.13
CA PHE A 126 -11.00 -7.03 27.13
C PHE A 126 -11.36 -7.45 25.71
N HIS A 127 -10.34 -7.69 24.90
CA HIS A 127 -10.54 -8.33 23.60
C HIS A 127 -9.83 -9.68 23.60
N PHE A 128 -10.64 -10.73 23.57
CA PHE A 128 -10.22 -12.08 23.24
C PHE A 128 -9.57 -12.04 21.85
N ALA A 129 -8.40 -12.65 21.67
CA ALA A 129 -7.76 -12.81 20.37
C ALA A 129 -8.49 -13.88 19.52
N GLY A 130 -9.80 -13.70 19.33
CA GLY A 130 -10.67 -14.64 18.61
C GLY A 130 -10.93 -15.97 19.32
N VAL A 131 -10.29 -16.24 20.46
CA VAL A 131 -10.46 -17.47 21.24
C VAL A 131 -10.91 -17.11 22.66
N ALA A 132 -12.07 -17.63 23.07
CA ALA A 132 -12.77 -17.24 24.31
C ALA A 132 -11.99 -17.49 25.63
N SER A 133 -10.85 -18.17 25.58
CA SER A 133 -10.10 -18.62 26.77
C SER A 133 -8.79 -17.88 27.03
N MET A 134 -8.32 -16.98 26.14
CA MET A 134 -7.04 -16.28 26.33
C MET A 134 -7.24 -14.77 26.53
N ASN A 135 -7.01 -14.33 27.77
CA ASN A 135 -6.92 -12.91 28.11
C ASN A 135 -5.52 -12.38 27.76
N ILE A 136 -5.45 -11.29 27.01
CA ILE A 136 -4.20 -10.63 26.60
C ILE A 136 -4.15 -9.24 27.23
N THR A 137 -2.97 -8.81 27.71
CA THR A 137 -2.76 -7.40 28.07
C THR A 137 -2.85 -6.52 26.82
N LEU A 138 -3.78 -5.55 26.85
CA LEU A 138 -4.01 -4.58 25.78
C LEU A 138 -3.97 -3.15 26.33
N GLY A 139 -3.92 -2.17 25.43
CA GLY A 139 -3.96 -0.74 25.75
C GLY A 139 -2.72 -0.24 26.47
N VAL A 140 -2.90 0.73 27.38
CA VAL A 140 -1.79 1.41 28.09
C VAL A 140 -0.86 0.45 28.84
N PRO A 141 -1.34 -0.57 29.58
CA PRO A 141 -0.46 -1.54 30.23
C PRO A 141 0.48 -2.25 29.24
N ARG A 142 -0.03 -2.62 28.07
CA ARG A 142 0.77 -3.29 27.04
C ARG A 142 1.80 -2.36 26.41
N ILE A 143 1.42 -1.12 26.11
CA ILE A 143 2.34 -0.09 25.60
C ILE A 143 3.49 0.13 26.59
N LYS A 144 3.19 0.20 27.89
CA LYS A 144 4.20 0.35 28.96
C LYS A 144 5.17 -0.83 29.01
N GLU A 145 4.68 -2.06 28.90
CA GLU A 145 5.54 -3.26 28.86
C GLU A 145 6.50 -3.22 27.67
N ILE A 146 6.02 -2.81 26.48
CA ILE A 146 6.81 -2.74 25.25
C ILE A 146 7.89 -1.65 25.33
N ILE A 147 7.52 -0.43 25.71
CA ILE A 147 8.46 0.72 25.76
C ILE A 147 9.57 0.48 26.80
N ASN A 148 9.24 -0.14 27.94
CA ASN A 148 10.23 -0.44 28.98
C ASN A 148 11.09 -1.67 28.66
N ALA A 149 10.82 -2.39 27.56
CA ALA A 149 11.48 -3.65 27.22
C ALA A 149 11.55 -4.62 28.43
N SER A 150 10.43 -4.76 29.15
CA SER A 150 10.38 -5.54 30.39
C SER A 150 10.67 -7.02 30.13
N LYS A 151 11.60 -7.60 30.91
CA LYS A 151 11.99 -9.02 30.78
C LYS A 151 10.84 -9.99 31.09
N ALA A 152 9.95 -9.61 32.00
CA ALA A 152 8.75 -10.35 32.36
C ALA A 152 7.53 -9.48 32.05
N ILE A 153 6.57 -10.04 31.32
CA ILE A 153 5.31 -9.41 30.94
C ILE A 153 4.14 -10.23 31.50
N SER A 154 2.98 -9.60 31.65
CA SER A 154 1.87 -10.20 32.41
C SER A 154 1.22 -11.38 31.66
N THR A 155 1.09 -11.30 30.33
CA THR A 155 0.49 -12.36 29.50
C THR A 155 1.40 -12.69 28.31
N PRO A 156 2.49 -13.46 28.51
CA PRO A 156 3.35 -13.89 27.41
C PRO A 156 2.65 -14.96 26.57
N ILE A 157 2.61 -14.76 25.25
CA ILE A 157 2.00 -15.70 24.30
C ILE A 157 3.01 -15.99 23.20
N ILE A 158 3.14 -17.27 22.85
CA ILE A 158 3.94 -17.74 21.73
C ILE A 158 2.97 -18.37 20.72
N THR A 159 2.94 -17.82 19.51
CA THR A 159 2.20 -18.42 18.39
C THR A 159 3.12 -19.38 17.65
N ALA A 160 2.87 -20.68 17.78
CA ALA A 160 3.59 -21.72 17.05
C ALA A 160 2.74 -22.19 15.85
N GLN A 161 3.29 -22.08 14.64
CA GLN A 161 2.67 -22.64 13.44
C GLN A 161 3.02 -24.13 13.35
N LEU A 162 2.07 -24.94 12.91
CA LEU A 162 2.29 -26.37 12.68
C LEU A 162 2.79 -26.59 11.25
N ASP A 163 3.84 -27.39 11.06
CA ASP A 163 4.30 -27.78 9.72
C ASP A 163 3.25 -28.63 8.97
N LYS A 164 2.44 -29.37 9.73
CA LYS A 164 1.27 -30.11 9.25
C LYS A 164 0.06 -29.65 10.04
N ASP A 165 -0.79 -28.85 9.41
CA ASP A 165 -1.96 -28.21 10.01
C ASP A 165 -3.31 -28.86 9.58
N ASP A 166 -3.25 -29.86 8.69
CA ASP A 166 -4.43 -30.56 8.15
C ASP A 166 -5.00 -31.65 9.08
N ASP A 167 -4.22 -32.12 10.06
CA ASP A 167 -4.62 -33.21 10.95
C ASP A 167 -4.76 -32.74 12.41
N PRO A 168 -5.98 -32.76 12.99
CA PRO A 168 -6.20 -32.37 14.38
C PRO A 168 -5.55 -33.33 15.38
N ASP A 169 -5.34 -34.60 15.05
CA ASP A 169 -4.68 -35.56 15.95
C ASP A 169 -3.18 -35.30 16.01
N PHE A 170 -2.57 -34.91 14.88
CA PHE A 170 -1.19 -34.42 14.88
C PHE A 170 -1.04 -33.15 15.72
N ALA A 171 -2.00 -32.21 15.63
CA ALA A 171 -2.00 -31.00 16.46
C ALA A 171 -2.04 -31.32 17.96
N ARG A 172 -2.88 -32.28 18.37
CA ARG A 172 -2.96 -32.74 19.77
C ARG A 172 -1.67 -33.41 20.23
N LEU A 173 -1.05 -34.23 19.39
CA LEU A 173 0.23 -34.87 19.68
C LEU A 173 1.33 -33.84 19.94
N VAL A 174 1.45 -32.84 19.07
CA VAL A 174 2.45 -31.77 19.23
C VAL A 174 2.14 -30.90 20.45
N LYS A 175 0.87 -30.57 20.70
CA LYS A 175 0.43 -29.87 21.92
C LYS A 175 0.90 -30.58 23.18
N GLY A 176 0.65 -31.90 23.27
CA GLY A 176 1.03 -32.71 24.43
C GLY A 176 2.55 -32.84 24.65
N ARG A 177 3.39 -32.55 23.65
CA ARG A 177 4.86 -32.53 23.81
C ARG A 177 5.40 -31.22 24.37
N ILE A 178 4.63 -30.14 24.28
CA ILE A 178 5.05 -28.78 24.67
C ILE A 178 4.36 -28.36 25.97
N GLU A 179 3.08 -28.72 26.12
CA GLU A 179 2.31 -28.48 27.32
C GLU A 179 2.89 -29.27 28.49
N LYS A 180 3.13 -28.61 29.61
CA LYS A 180 3.67 -29.23 30.80
C LYS A 180 2.61 -30.11 31.46
N THR A 181 2.93 -31.37 31.69
CA THR A 181 2.10 -32.31 32.45
C THR A 181 2.84 -32.75 33.71
N LEU A 182 2.16 -32.76 34.85
CA LEU A 182 2.72 -33.20 36.14
C LEU A 182 2.38 -34.67 36.40
N LEU A 183 3.18 -35.34 37.25
CA LEU A 183 2.96 -36.74 37.58
C LEU A 183 1.60 -37.01 38.25
N GLY A 184 1.03 -36.03 38.97
CA GLY A 184 -0.30 -36.15 39.59
C GLY A 184 -1.47 -35.98 38.62
N GLU A 185 -1.22 -35.64 37.36
CA GLU A 185 -2.23 -35.45 36.31
C GLU A 185 -2.34 -36.68 35.37
N VAL A 186 -1.54 -37.72 35.61
CA VAL A 186 -1.43 -38.95 34.82
C VAL A 186 -1.98 -40.15 35.59
#